data_AF-A0A661WT41-F1
#
_entry.id   AF-A0A661WT41-F1
#
_cell.length_a   1.000
_cell.length_b   1.000
_cell.length_c   1.000
_cell.angle_alpha   90.00
_cell.angle_beta   90.00
_cell.angle_gamma   90.00
#
_symmetry.space_group_name_H-M   'P 1'
#
loop_
_entity.id
_entity.type
_entity.pdbx_description
1 polymer ?
#
loop_
_entity_poly.entity_id
_entity_poly.type
_entity_poly.pdbx_seq_one_letter_code
_entity_poly.pdbx_strand_id
1 'polypeptide(L)'
;MQYYSFLPPNNRSQIFGDALKNNLGEFTKLYRDVQSINAEISRIGPTIMELQSTAVCFSKPIPPGGHGFSPGLPIVSIDAPTMLAGFFQDKKGESYFLLVNTDMDYGKLARVTFAEDVKSVIEIAKNKMPAEEFSWQKEESEKDAVLLFRAGDGRLFKVLRKK
;
A
#
# COMPACT_ATOMS: atom_id res chain seq x y z
N MET A 1 -16.49 19.03 -5.63
CA MET A 1 -15.54 18.78 -6.73
C MET A 1 -14.20 19.34 -6.31
N GLN A 2 -13.15 18.53 -6.26
CA GLN A 2 -11.77 18.96 -6.01
C GLN A 2 -11.11 19.21 -7.36
N TYR A 3 -10.77 20.46 -7.66
CA TYR A 3 -10.02 20.82 -8.86
C TYR A 3 -8.53 20.84 -8.53
N TYR A 4 -7.74 20.06 -9.26
CA TYR A 4 -6.28 20.15 -9.22
C TYR A 4 -5.85 21.23 -10.20
N SER A 5 -5.69 22.46 -9.73
CA SER A 5 -5.20 23.57 -10.54
C SER A 5 -3.87 24.10 -9.99
N PHE A 6 -2.99 24.51 -10.90
CA PHE A 6 -1.68 25.07 -10.53
C PHE A 6 -1.82 26.45 -9.87
N LEU A 7 -2.87 27.19 -10.24
CA LEU A 7 -3.32 28.46 -9.67
C LEU A 7 -4.79 28.37 -9.28
N PRO A 8 -5.26 29.10 -8.27
CA PRO A 8 -6.68 29.10 -7.91
C PRO A 8 -7.51 29.79 -9.01
N PRO A 9 -8.72 29.30 -9.31
CA PRO A 9 -9.60 29.92 -10.28
C PRO A 9 -10.10 31.29 -9.80
N ASN A 10 -10.15 32.27 -10.71
CA ASN A 10 -10.49 33.67 -10.42
C ASN A 10 -11.96 33.93 -10.06
N ASN A 11 -12.84 32.93 -10.15
CA ASN A 11 -14.28 33.12 -9.95
C ASN A 11 -14.70 32.74 -8.53
N ARG A 12 -15.16 33.69 -7.70
CA ARG A 12 -15.51 33.49 -6.28
C ARG A 12 -16.84 32.75 -6.03
N SER A 13 -17.46 32.17 -7.05
CA SER A 13 -18.79 31.54 -6.92
C SER A 13 -18.76 30.13 -6.30
N GLN A 14 -17.59 29.55 -6.10
CA GLN A 14 -17.42 28.22 -5.50
C GLN A 14 -16.30 28.23 -4.45
N ILE A 15 -16.44 27.40 -3.41
CA ILE A 15 -15.37 27.14 -2.44
C ILE A 15 -14.41 26.15 -3.09
N PHE A 16 -13.25 26.61 -3.53
CA PHE A 16 -12.20 25.77 -4.08
C PHE A 16 -11.28 25.27 -2.95
N GLY A 17 -10.78 24.05 -3.08
CA GLY A 17 -9.65 23.60 -2.26
C GLY A 17 -8.37 24.37 -2.62
N ASP A 18 -7.33 24.20 -1.79
CA ASP A 18 -6.03 24.83 -2.04
C ASP A 18 -5.48 24.44 -3.41
N ALA A 19 -4.94 25.41 -4.15
CA ALA A 19 -4.11 25.15 -5.33
C ALA A 19 -2.66 24.86 -4.90
N LEU A 20 -1.79 24.39 -5.81
CA LEU A 20 -0.37 24.17 -5.48
C LEU A 20 0.37 25.46 -5.09
N LYS A 21 -0.02 26.58 -5.68
CA LYS A 21 0.43 27.92 -5.29
C LYS A 21 -0.76 28.81 -4.93
N ASN A 22 -0.57 29.69 -3.96
CA ASN A 22 -1.54 30.72 -3.63
C ASN A 22 -1.46 31.90 -4.64
N ASN A 23 -2.32 32.91 -4.47
CA ASN A 23 -2.35 34.10 -5.32
C ASN A 23 -1.07 34.96 -5.26
N LEU A 24 -0.22 34.75 -4.23
CA LEU A 24 1.07 35.45 -4.06
C LEU A 24 2.22 34.66 -4.71
N GLY A 25 1.95 33.49 -5.31
CA GLY A 25 2.94 32.63 -5.93
C GLY A 25 3.69 31.71 -4.96
N GLU A 26 3.32 31.70 -3.69
CA GLU A 26 3.92 30.88 -2.64
C GLU A 26 3.37 29.45 -2.67
N PHE A 27 4.21 28.47 -2.32
CA PHE A 27 3.80 27.07 -2.27
C PHE A 27 2.87 26.80 -1.08
N THR A 28 1.76 26.11 -1.34
CA THR A 28 0.80 25.71 -0.32
C THR A 28 1.19 24.38 0.32
N LYS A 29 0.44 23.96 1.36
CA LYS A 29 0.53 22.61 1.91
C LYS A 29 0.29 21.54 0.83
N LEU A 30 -0.68 21.75 -0.06
CA LEU A 30 -0.97 20.81 -1.14
C LEU A 30 0.24 20.57 -2.04
N TYR A 31 1.06 21.59 -2.32
CA TYR A 31 2.30 21.40 -3.09
C TYR A 31 3.26 20.44 -2.40
N ARG A 32 3.41 20.54 -1.08
CA ARG A 32 4.28 19.64 -0.30
C ARG A 32 3.72 18.21 -0.28
N ASP A 33 2.41 18.08 -0.11
CA ASP A 33 1.73 16.78 -0.15
C ASP A 33 1.92 16.11 -1.52
N VAL A 34 1.67 16.83 -2.62
CA VAL A 34 1.87 16.33 -4.01
C VAL A 34 3.34 16.04 -4.29
N GLN A 35 4.27 16.88 -3.83
CA GLN A 35 5.70 16.64 -3.95
C GLN A 35 6.11 15.33 -3.26
N SER A 36 5.59 15.06 -2.07
CA SER A 36 5.84 13.82 -1.34
C SER A 36 5.28 12.61 -2.07
N ILE A 37 4.02 12.68 -2.54
CA ILE A 37 3.38 11.61 -3.31
C ILE A 37 4.16 11.30 -4.59
N ASN A 38 4.57 12.34 -5.34
CA ASN A 38 5.35 12.16 -6.55
C ASN A 38 6.69 11.48 -6.27
N ALA A 39 7.36 11.83 -5.17
CA ALA A 39 8.61 11.19 -4.78
C ALA A 39 8.42 9.69 -4.46
N GLU A 40 7.33 9.31 -3.80
CA GLU A 40 6.99 7.90 -3.55
C GLU A 40 6.67 7.16 -4.84
N ILE A 41 5.80 7.72 -5.69
CA ILE A 41 5.41 7.14 -6.98
C ILE A 41 6.61 6.97 -7.91
N SER A 42 7.51 7.97 -8.01
CA SER A 42 8.72 7.85 -8.83
C SER A 42 9.64 6.73 -8.35
N ARG A 43 9.59 6.34 -7.07
CA ARG A 43 10.41 5.26 -6.53
C ARG A 43 9.79 3.88 -6.78
N ILE A 44 8.51 3.71 -6.45
CA ILE A 44 7.84 2.39 -6.56
C ILE A 44 7.25 2.13 -7.95
N GLY A 45 7.00 3.18 -8.71
CA GLY A 45 6.35 3.15 -10.02
C GLY A 45 6.97 2.15 -10.99
N PRO A 46 8.31 2.14 -11.18
CA PRO A 46 8.95 1.17 -12.06
C PRO A 46 8.66 -0.28 -11.68
N THR A 47 8.60 -0.61 -10.39
CA THR A 47 8.22 -1.95 -9.93
C THR A 47 6.76 -2.24 -10.23
N ILE A 48 5.84 -1.34 -9.83
CA ILE A 48 4.40 -1.54 -10.02
C ILE A 48 4.02 -1.71 -11.49
N MET A 49 4.67 -0.98 -12.39
CA MET A 49 4.42 -1.07 -13.84
C MET A 49 4.72 -2.44 -14.43
N GLU A 50 5.55 -3.25 -13.78
CA GLU A 50 5.90 -4.60 -14.20
C GLU A 50 5.02 -5.69 -13.56
N LEU A 51 4.11 -5.30 -12.65
CA LEU A 51 3.26 -6.21 -11.89
C LEU A 51 1.89 -6.40 -12.55
N GLN A 52 1.47 -7.66 -12.67
CA GLN A 52 0.13 -8.04 -13.04
C GLN A 52 -0.66 -8.48 -11.81
N SER A 53 -1.83 -7.89 -11.59
CA SER A 53 -2.73 -8.28 -10.50
C SER A 53 -3.30 -9.68 -10.72
N THR A 54 -3.24 -10.52 -9.69
CA THR A 54 -3.74 -11.90 -9.72
C THR A 54 -4.92 -12.12 -8.78
N ALA A 55 -5.01 -11.37 -7.69
CA ALA A 55 -6.13 -11.43 -6.75
C ALA A 55 -6.20 -10.16 -5.88
N VAL A 56 -7.38 -9.91 -5.31
CA VAL A 56 -7.59 -8.89 -4.27
C VAL A 56 -8.43 -9.49 -3.16
N CYS A 57 -7.94 -9.42 -1.93
CA CYS A 57 -8.61 -9.94 -0.74
C CYS A 57 -8.77 -8.85 0.32
N PHE A 58 -9.77 -9.02 1.18
CA PHE A 58 -10.05 -8.13 2.30
C PHE A 58 -9.90 -8.87 3.62
N SER A 59 -9.36 -8.18 4.63
CA SER A 59 -9.55 -8.56 6.02
C SER A 59 -11.03 -8.47 6.40
N LYS A 60 -11.44 -9.12 7.49
CA LYS A 60 -12.80 -8.98 8.00
C LYS A 60 -13.03 -7.56 8.59
N PRO A 61 -14.23 -6.97 8.46
CA PRO A 61 -15.36 -7.47 7.67
C PRO A 61 -15.11 -7.32 6.16
N ILE A 62 -15.52 -8.33 5.39
CA ILE A 62 -15.37 -8.33 3.93
C ILE A 62 -16.51 -7.45 3.35
N PRO A 63 -16.21 -6.44 2.51
CA PRO A 63 -17.23 -5.59 1.91
C PRO A 63 -18.09 -6.36 0.90
N PRO A 64 -19.31 -5.88 0.57
CA PRO A 64 -20.15 -6.50 -0.46
C PRO A 64 -19.41 -6.66 -1.79
N GLY A 65 -19.41 -7.89 -2.34
CA GLY A 65 -18.67 -8.23 -3.57
C GLY A 65 -17.16 -8.41 -3.38
N GLY A 66 -16.64 -8.22 -2.17
CA GLY A 66 -15.25 -8.51 -1.81
C GLY A 66 -15.03 -10.01 -1.56
N HIS A 67 -13.76 -10.41 -1.61
CA HIS A 67 -13.34 -11.77 -1.32
C HIS A 67 -12.45 -11.80 -0.07
N GLY A 68 -12.60 -12.83 0.75
CA GLY A 68 -11.65 -13.11 1.84
C GLY A 68 -10.38 -13.79 1.31
N PHE A 69 -9.48 -14.11 2.23
CA PHE A 69 -8.29 -14.89 1.90
C PHE A 69 -8.66 -16.35 1.61
N SER A 70 -8.03 -16.92 0.58
CA SER A 70 -8.16 -18.31 0.18
C SER A 70 -6.81 -19.03 0.21
N PRO A 71 -6.79 -20.36 0.35
CA PRO A 71 -5.55 -21.14 0.24
C PRO A 71 -4.79 -20.88 -1.07
N GLY A 72 -3.46 -21.00 -1.02
CA GLY A 72 -2.56 -20.80 -2.17
C GLY A 72 -1.98 -19.39 -2.31
N LEU A 73 -2.55 -18.40 -1.62
CA LEU A 73 -2.02 -17.05 -1.53
C LEU A 73 -0.85 -16.98 -0.52
N PRO A 74 0.10 -16.03 -0.71
CA PRO A 74 1.18 -15.81 0.26
C PRO A 74 0.72 -15.44 1.68
N ILE A 75 -0.48 -14.85 1.80
CA ILE A 75 -1.07 -14.41 3.07
C ILE A 75 -2.29 -15.28 3.38
N VAL A 76 -2.34 -15.79 4.60
CA VAL A 76 -3.43 -16.62 5.13
C VAL A 76 -4.49 -15.76 5.80
N SER A 77 -4.07 -14.77 6.59
CA SER A 77 -4.98 -13.88 7.32
C SER A 77 -4.30 -12.56 7.67
N ILE A 78 -5.14 -11.56 7.96
CA ILE A 78 -4.74 -10.28 8.52
C ILE A 78 -5.66 -10.01 9.71
N ASP A 79 -5.07 -9.90 10.89
CA ASP A 79 -5.75 -9.48 12.12
C ASP A 79 -5.65 -7.96 12.27
N ALA A 80 -6.46 -7.28 11.47
CA ALA A 80 -6.81 -5.87 11.57
C ALA A 80 -8.00 -5.60 10.64
N PRO A 81 -9.02 -4.84 11.06
CA PRO A 81 -10.16 -4.54 10.20
C PRO A 81 -9.79 -3.53 9.11
N THR A 82 -10.54 -3.55 8.01
CA THR A 82 -10.43 -2.62 6.87
C THR A 82 -9.02 -2.56 6.26
N MET A 83 -8.41 -3.73 6.13
CA MET A 83 -7.20 -3.96 5.34
C MET A 83 -7.57 -4.60 4.00
N LEU A 84 -6.88 -4.18 2.95
CA LEU A 84 -6.93 -4.74 1.60
C LEU A 84 -5.56 -5.32 1.25
N ALA A 85 -5.56 -6.51 0.66
CA ALA A 85 -4.38 -7.17 0.12
C ALA A 85 -4.54 -7.38 -1.38
N GLY A 86 -3.74 -6.68 -2.19
CA GLY A 86 -3.58 -6.98 -3.61
C GLY A 86 -2.44 -7.97 -3.81
N PHE A 87 -2.62 -8.97 -4.67
CA PHE A 87 -1.61 -9.95 -5.01
C PHE A 87 -1.21 -9.79 -6.47
N PHE A 88 0.09 -9.95 -6.74
CA PHE A 88 0.65 -9.69 -8.05
C PHE A 88 1.73 -10.70 -8.42
N GLN A 89 1.97 -10.81 -9.73
CA GLN A 89 3.14 -11.47 -10.29
C GLN A 89 3.84 -10.54 -11.28
N ASP A 90 5.17 -10.56 -11.31
CA ASP A 90 5.93 -9.89 -12.37
C ASP A 90 6.08 -10.80 -13.61
N LYS A 91 6.66 -10.25 -14.68
CA LYS A 91 6.94 -10.99 -15.92
C LYS A 91 7.87 -12.20 -15.76
N LYS A 92 8.61 -12.30 -14.65
CA LYS A 92 9.48 -13.43 -14.32
C LYS A 92 8.77 -14.47 -13.46
N GLY A 93 7.50 -14.24 -13.10
CA GLY A 93 6.71 -15.11 -12.23
C GLY A 93 6.98 -14.89 -10.74
N GLU A 94 7.75 -13.85 -10.37
CA GLU A 94 8.00 -13.54 -8.96
C GLU A 94 6.73 -12.97 -8.31
N SER A 95 6.46 -13.38 -7.08
CA SER A 95 5.23 -13.01 -6.37
C SER A 95 5.41 -11.76 -5.52
N TYR A 96 4.40 -10.91 -5.51
CA TYR A 96 4.34 -9.69 -4.70
C TYR A 96 2.96 -9.55 -4.05
N PHE A 97 2.88 -8.78 -2.97
CA PHE A 97 1.61 -8.32 -2.43
C PHE A 97 1.69 -6.87 -1.96
N LEU A 98 0.58 -6.15 -2.11
CA LEU A 98 0.38 -4.79 -1.60
C LEU A 98 -0.64 -4.85 -0.46
N LEU A 99 -0.23 -4.45 0.74
CA LEU A 99 -1.13 -4.25 1.87
C LEU A 99 -1.53 -2.78 1.94
N VAL A 100 -2.83 -2.53 2.05
CA VAL A 100 -3.40 -1.19 2.13
C VAL A 100 -4.29 -1.08 3.35
N ASN A 101 -4.02 -0.07 4.18
CA ASN A 101 -4.97 0.40 5.16
C ASN A 101 -6.00 1.28 4.44
N THR A 102 -7.24 0.79 4.32
CA THR A 102 -8.31 1.55 3.64
C THR A 102 -8.98 2.59 4.54
N ASP A 103 -8.60 2.64 5.82
CA ASP A 103 -9.05 3.65 6.76
C ASP A 103 -8.24 4.93 6.55
N MET A 104 -8.93 6.00 6.15
CA MET A 104 -8.31 7.29 5.82
C MET A 104 -8.14 8.19 7.04
N ASP A 105 -8.72 7.81 8.17
CA ASP A 105 -8.72 8.63 9.39
C ASP A 105 -7.73 8.07 10.44
N TYR A 106 -7.55 6.74 10.50
CA TYR A 106 -6.76 6.09 11.53
C TYR A 106 -5.67 5.16 10.99
N GLY A 107 -4.50 5.21 11.64
CA GLY A 107 -3.45 4.22 11.46
C GLY A 107 -3.79 2.87 12.11
N LYS A 108 -3.10 1.80 11.69
CA LYS A 108 -3.36 0.43 12.15
C LYS A 108 -2.07 -0.33 12.42
N LEU A 109 -2.10 -1.15 13.46
CA LEU A 109 -1.12 -2.19 13.71
C LEU A 109 -1.75 -3.52 13.26
N ALA A 110 -1.26 -4.08 12.17
CA ALA A 110 -1.80 -5.30 11.58
C ALA A 110 -0.87 -6.48 11.81
N ARG A 111 -1.39 -7.57 12.38
CA ARG A 111 -0.70 -8.86 12.40
C ARG A 111 -1.07 -9.63 11.14
N VAL A 112 -0.08 -9.96 10.34
CA VAL A 112 -0.23 -10.68 9.07
C VAL A 112 0.35 -12.06 9.22
N THR A 113 -0.45 -13.09 8.95
CA THR A 113 -0.02 -14.49 8.96
C THR A 113 0.24 -14.95 7.53
N PHE A 114 1.44 -15.49 7.29
CA PHE A 114 1.93 -15.94 6.00
C PHE A 114 1.78 -17.44 5.82
N ALA A 115 1.70 -17.88 4.56
CA ALA A 115 1.60 -19.28 4.21
C ALA A 115 2.91 -20.05 4.53
N GLU A 116 2.79 -21.37 4.74
CA GLU A 116 3.90 -22.24 5.14
C GLU A 116 5.03 -22.31 4.09
N ASP A 117 4.73 -22.04 2.83
CA ASP A 117 5.69 -22.01 1.74
C ASP A 117 6.43 -20.66 1.63
N VAL A 118 6.00 -19.61 2.32
CA VAL A 118 6.70 -18.31 2.34
C VAL A 118 7.96 -18.39 3.20
N LYS A 119 9.14 -18.14 2.62
CA LYS A 119 10.42 -18.13 3.33
C LYS A 119 10.71 -16.75 3.92
N SER A 120 10.52 -15.71 3.13
CA SER A 120 10.70 -14.32 3.56
C SER A 120 9.88 -13.37 2.69
N VAL A 121 9.68 -12.17 3.22
CA VAL A 121 9.07 -11.05 2.51
C VAL A 121 9.94 -9.82 2.69
N ILE A 122 10.12 -9.06 1.62
CA ILE A 122 11.00 -7.88 1.58
C ILE A 122 10.19 -6.70 1.07
N GLU A 123 10.13 -5.62 1.85
CA GLU A 123 9.42 -4.41 1.45
C GLU A 123 10.13 -3.73 0.26
N ILE A 124 9.34 -3.30 -0.72
CA ILE A 124 9.78 -2.39 -1.76
C ILE A 124 9.66 -0.97 -1.21
N ALA A 125 10.77 -0.46 -0.68
CA ALA A 125 10.81 0.84 -0.01
C ALA A 125 10.30 1.96 -0.93
N LYS A 126 9.26 2.67 -0.49
CA LYS A 126 8.69 3.82 -1.21
C LYS A 126 9.31 5.17 -0.84
N ASN A 127 10.15 5.19 0.19
CA ASN A 127 10.85 6.39 0.64
C ASN A 127 12.28 6.02 1.08
N LYS A 128 12.96 6.96 1.74
CA LYS A 128 14.36 6.78 2.19
C LYS A 128 14.51 5.95 3.46
N MET A 129 13.41 5.53 4.10
CA MET A 129 13.48 4.63 5.24
C MET A 129 13.94 3.24 4.79
N PRO A 130 14.65 2.50 5.64
CA PRO A 130 15.03 1.12 5.35
C PRO A 130 13.80 0.28 5.02
N ALA A 131 13.95 -0.61 4.03
CA ALA A 131 12.94 -1.63 3.77
C ALA A 131 12.85 -2.58 4.97
N GLU A 132 11.63 -2.94 5.38
CA GLU A 132 11.44 -4.03 6.32
C GLU A 132 11.61 -5.38 5.61
N GLU A 133 12.29 -6.31 6.28
CA GLU A 133 12.44 -7.69 5.84
C GLU A 133 12.04 -8.62 6.99
N PHE A 134 11.19 -9.59 6.67
CA PHE A 134 10.79 -10.65 7.60
C PHE A 134 11.17 -11.99 6.98
N SER A 135 11.85 -12.82 7.76
CA SER A 135 12.25 -14.16 7.35
C SER A 135 11.97 -15.14 8.47
N TRP A 136 11.52 -16.34 8.10
CA TRP A 136 11.14 -17.38 9.04
C TRP A 136 11.95 -18.64 8.75
N GLN A 137 12.33 -19.37 9.80
CA GLN A 137 12.96 -20.67 9.66
C GLN A 137 11.94 -21.75 9.28
N LYS A 138 12.43 -22.94 8.91
CA LYS A 138 11.57 -24.00 8.38
C LYS A 138 10.66 -24.59 9.46
N GLU A 139 11.10 -24.57 10.71
CA GLU A 139 10.47 -25.20 11.87
C GLU A 139 9.47 -24.28 12.58
N GLU A 140 9.34 -23.01 12.18
CA GLU A 140 8.38 -22.09 12.79
C GLU A 140 6.94 -22.45 12.41
N SER A 141 6.13 -22.71 13.44
CA SER A 141 4.72 -23.13 13.30
C SER A 141 3.79 -22.00 12.85
N GLU A 142 4.15 -20.75 13.16
CA GLU A 142 3.39 -19.56 12.79
C GLU A 142 4.35 -18.55 12.17
N LYS A 143 3.99 -18.05 10.98
CA LYS A 143 4.77 -17.04 10.27
C LYS A 143 4.02 -15.74 10.31
N ASP A 144 4.19 -15.03 11.41
CA ASP A 144 3.56 -13.74 11.62
C ASP A 144 4.55 -12.59 11.39
N ALA A 145 4.05 -11.48 10.85
CA ALA A 145 4.68 -10.17 10.95
C ALA A 145 3.69 -9.16 11.50
N VAL A 146 4.18 -8.26 12.35
CA VAL A 146 3.41 -7.12 12.84
C VAL A 146 3.85 -5.89 12.09
N LEU A 147 2.93 -5.27 11.36
CA LEU A 147 3.18 -4.15 10.47
C LEU A 147 2.39 -2.93 10.92
N LEU A 148 3.06 -1.78 11.02
CA LEU A 148 2.43 -0.50 11.29
C LEU A 148 2.08 0.21 9.98
N PHE A 149 0.87 0.75 9.91
CA PHE A 149 0.35 1.52 8.78
C PHE A 149 -0.17 2.86 9.26
N ARG A 150 0.12 3.93 8.51
CA ARG A 150 -0.60 5.21 8.67
C ARG A 150 -2.01 5.11 8.08
N ALA A 151 -2.83 6.12 8.32
CA ALA A 151 -4.11 6.26 7.66
C ALA A 151 -3.91 6.36 6.13
N GLY A 152 -4.67 5.57 5.35
CA GLY A 152 -4.56 5.48 3.89
C GLY A 152 -3.25 4.89 3.36
N ASP A 153 -2.42 4.30 4.22
CA ASP A 153 -1.08 3.85 3.86
C ASP A 153 -1.09 2.53 3.07
N GLY A 154 -0.10 2.38 2.19
CA GLY A 154 0.12 1.21 1.37
C GLY A 154 1.58 0.77 1.40
N ARG A 155 1.81 -0.52 1.57
CA ARG A 155 3.15 -1.14 1.65
C ARG A 155 3.25 -2.35 0.73
N LEU A 156 4.19 -2.32 -0.21
CA LEU A 156 4.41 -3.34 -1.23
C LEU A 156 5.55 -4.26 -0.80
N PHE A 157 5.37 -5.57 -0.93
CA PHE A 157 6.37 -6.56 -0.56
C PHE A 157 6.61 -7.54 -1.70
N LYS A 158 7.86 -7.92 -1.88
CA LYS A 158 8.26 -9.10 -2.66
C LYS A 158 8.23 -10.33 -1.77
N VAL A 159 7.75 -11.45 -2.32
CA VAL A 159 7.67 -12.74 -1.62
C VAL A 159 8.76 -13.67 -2.14
N LEU A 160 9.50 -14.29 -1.22
CA LEU A 160 10.39 -15.40 -1.52
C LEU A 160 9.77 -16.68 -0.95
N ARG A 161 9.45 -17.65 -1.82
CA ARG A 161 8.88 -18.95 -1.44
C ARG A 161 9.96 -20.04 -1.35
N LYS A 162 9.68 -21.10 -0.60
CA LYS A 162 10.47 -22.34 -0.59
C LYS A 162 10.39 -22.99 -1.98
N LYS A 163 11.52 -23.50 -2.48
CA LYS A 163 11.55 -24.34 -3.68
C LYS A 163 11.11 -25.76 -3.34
#